data_AF-C2KVX3-F1
#
_entry.id   AF-C2KVX3-F1
#
_cell.length_a   1.000
_cell.length_b   1.000
_cell.length_c   1.000
_cell.angle_alpha   90.00
_cell.angle_beta   90.00
_cell.angle_gamma   90.00
#
_symmetry.space_group_name_H-M   'P 1'
#
loop_
_entity.id
_entity.type
_entity.pdbx_description
1 polymer ?
#
loop_
_entity_poly.entity_id
_entity_poly.type
_entity_poly.pdbx_seq_one_letter_code
_entity_poly.pdbx_strand_id
1 'polypeptide(L)'
;DKIADPKGKTVEEVGASLLRHLDYADSTWNAVHEGLRKVITEGVAKNVFLGQNISVAGKTGTAQEREDRGNHAVFVSYAPYEDPQISVTVNIPYGYSSGNAASLANMVYDYCFGKLSMDTILQRDASSILSVNVSD
;
A
#
# COMPACT_ATOMS: atom_id res chain seq x y z
N ASP A 1 3.41 -11.84 -17.81
CA ASP A 1 3.10 -13.25 -17.49
C ASP A 1 2.73 -14.02 -18.74
N LYS A 2 3.18 -15.27 -18.83
CA LYS A 2 3.08 -16.09 -20.04
C LYS A 2 1.80 -16.92 -20.09
N ILE A 3 1.18 -17.02 -21.24
CA ILE A 3 0.15 -18.01 -21.54
C ILE A 3 0.88 -19.22 -22.12
N ALA A 4 0.71 -20.39 -21.51
CA ALA A 4 1.29 -21.65 -22.00
C ALA A 4 0.19 -22.59 -22.49
N ASP A 5 0.50 -23.40 -23.50
CA ASP A 5 -0.37 -24.47 -23.96
C ASP A 5 -0.39 -25.63 -22.93
N PRO A 6 -1.29 -26.63 -23.09
CA PRO A 6 -1.35 -27.79 -22.20
C PRO A 6 -0.05 -28.63 -22.15
N LYS A 7 0.91 -28.39 -23.05
CA LYS A 7 2.22 -29.07 -23.10
C LYS A 7 3.33 -28.20 -22.48
N GLY A 8 2.99 -27.06 -21.88
CA GLY A 8 3.92 -26.15 -21.22
C GLY A 8 4.73 -25.27 -22.19
N LYS A 9 4.42 -25.29 -23.50
CA LYS A 9 5.07 -24.39 -24.45
C LYS A 9 4.43 -23.00 -24.31
N THR A 10 5.27 -21.99 -24.13
CA THR A 10 4.81 -20.60 -24.06
C THR A 10 4.22 -20.21 -25.41
N VAL A 11 2.94 -19.83 -25.40
CA VAL A 11 2.15 -19.42 -26.57
C VAL A 11 2.19 -17.89 -26.71
N GLU A 12 2.20 -17.17 -25.59
CA GLU A 12 2.22 -15.70 -25.58
C GLU A 12 2.92 -15.20 -24.31
N GLU A 13 3.77 -14.20 -24.44
CA GLU A 13 4.37 -13.51 -23.30
C GLU A 13 3.72 -12.14 -23.17
N VAL A 14 2.85 -11.98 -22.16
CA VAL A 14 2.21 -10.68 -21.88
C VAL A 14 3.22 -9.81 -21.15
N GLY A 15 3.94 -8.99 -21.91
CA GLY A 15 4.87 -7.99 -21.40
C GLY A 15 4.18 -6.70 -20.96
N ALA A 16 4.84 -5.91 -20.12
CA ALA A 16 4.38 -4.58 -19.76
C ALA A 16 4.47 -3.65 -20.98
N SER A 17 3.38 -2.93 -21.28
CA SER A 17 3.37 -1.89 -22.32
C SER A 17 3.28 -0.51 -21.68
N LEU A 18 4.10 0.43 -22.18
CA LEU A 18 4.04 1.82 -21.75
C LEU A 18 2.78 2.47 -22.33
N LEU A 19 1.79 2.75 -21.49
CA LEU A 19 0.56 3.42 -21.92
C LEU A 19 0.76 4.92 -22.14
N ARG A 20 1.50 5.58 -21.24
CA ARG A 20 1.74 7.02 -21.26
C ARG A 20 3.00 7.35 -20.49
N HIS A 21 3.78 8.28 -21.04
CA HIS A 21 4.85 8.96 -20.33
C HIS A 21 4.35 10.37 -19.94
N LEU A 22 4.70 10.81 -18.72
CA LEU A 22 4.32 12.11 -18.21
C LEU A 22 5.57 12.99 -18.11
N ASP A 23 5.73 13.87 -19.11
CA ASP A 23 6.87 14.78 -19.24
C ASP A 23 6.74 15.99 -18.30
N TYR A 24 7.20 15.83 -17.06
CA TYR A 24 7.35 16.94 -16.10
C TYR A 24 8.82 17.11 -15.74
N ALA A 25 9.20 18.32 -15.31
CA ALA A 25 10.55 18.59 -14.84
C ALA A 25 10.90 17.70 -13.63
N ASP A 26 12.16 17.27 -13.55
CA ASP A 26 12.67 16.47 -12.44
C ASP A 26 12.40 17.14 -11.08
N SER A 27 12.47 18.47 -11.01
CA SER A 27 12.14 19.22 -9.80
C SER A 27 10.71 18.99 -9.32
N THR A 28 9.76 18.81 -10.24
CA THR A 28 8.35 18.53 -9.93
C THR A 28 8.20 17.11 -9.42
N TRP A 29 8.80 16.13 -10.10
CA TRP A 29 8.76 14.74 -9.65
C TRP A 29 9.46 14.56 -8.31
N ASN A 30 10.62 15.20 -8.12
CA ASN A 30 11.35 15.20 -6.85
C ASN A 30 10.49 15.77 -5.71
N ALA A 31 9.81 16.89 -5.94
CA ALA A 31 8.90 17.46 -4.94
C ALA A 31 7.72 16.53 -4.60
N VAL A 32 7.16 15.83 -5.60
CA VAL A 32 6.10 14.82 -5.38
C VAL A 32 6.63 13.66 -4.55
N HIS A 33 7.76 13.06 -4.93
CA HIS A 33 8.36 11.94 -4.22
C HIS A 33 8.74 12.32 -2.78
N GLU A 34 9.34 13.49 -2.58
CA GLU A 34 9.68 14.01 -1.26
C GLU A 34 8.42 14.23 -0.41
N GLY A 35 7.37 14.81 -0.99
CA GLY A 35 6.09 14.99 -0.31
C GLY A 35 5.45 13.67 0.12
N LEU A 36 5.44 12.67 -0.77
CA LEU A 36 4.96 11.32 -0.46
C LEU A 36 5.81 10.64 0.63
N ARG A 37 7.12 10.87 0.64
CA ARG A 37 8.01 10.38 1.69
C ARG A 37 7.69 11.03 3.03
N LYS A 38 7.50 12.35 3.05
CA LYS A 38 7.20 13.12 4.26
C LYS A 38 5.89 12.73 4.93
N VAL A 39 4.89 12.27 4.18
CA VAL A 39 3.65 11.69 4.77
C VAL A 39 3.96 10.51 5.70
N ILE A 40 4.98 9.72 5.37
CA ILE A 40 5.40 8.53 6.11
C ILE A 40 6.41 8.88 7.21
N THR A 41 7.33 9.82 7.00
CA THR A 41 8.39 10.12 7.98
C THR A 41 7.98 11.15 9.03
N GLU A 42 7.11 12.08 8.65
CA GLU A 42 6.79 13.29 9.43
C GLU A 42 5.28 13.52 9.58
N GLY A 43 4.48 13.00 8.64
CA GLY A 43 3.07 13.31 8.52
C GLY A 43 2.12 12.30 9.16
N VAL A 44 0.89 12.29 8.64
CA VAL A 44 -0.27 11.57 9.20
C VAL A 44 -0.10 10.05 9.27
N ALA A 45 0.81 9.46 8.49
CA ALA A 45 1.07 8.02 8.50
C ALA A 45 2.29 7.63 9.36
N LYS A 46 3.01 8.60 9.95
CA LYS A 46 4.25 8.36 10.70
C LYS A 46 4.14 7.26 11.75
N ASN A 47 3.10 7.31 12.56
CA ASN A 47 2.94 6.34 13.65
C ASN A 47 2.66 4.92 13.14
N VAL A 48 2.04 4.78 11.97
CA VAL A 48 1.75 3.47 11.35
C VAL A 48 3.03 2.79 10.86
N PHE A 49 3.98 3.58 10.35
CA PHE A 49 5.25 3.09 9.80
C PHE A 49 6.41 3.23 10.78
N LEU A 50 6.16 3.53 12.05
CA LEU A 50 7.21 3.65 13.05
C LEU A 50 7.94 2.30 13.21
N GLY A 51 9.27 2.31 13.12
CA GLY A 51 10.08 1.08 13.19
C GLY A 51 10.10 0.26 11.88
N GLN A 52 9.39 0.70 10.83
CA GLN A 52 9.50 0.10 9.51
C GLN A 52 10.88 0.41 8.92
N ASN A 53 11.62 -0.63 8.52
CA ASN A 53 12.95 -0.51 7.90
C ASN A 53 12.88 -0.49 6.36
N ILE A 54 11.70 -0.76 5.79
CA ILE A 54 11.44 -0.59 4.35
C ILE A 54 11.14 0.89 4.13
N SER A 55 11.85 1.50 3.19
CA SER A 55 11.65 2.90 2.87
C SER A 55 10.34 3.08 2.08
N VAL A 56 9.22 3.30 2.77
CA VAL A 56 7.91 3.53 2.12
C VAL A 56 7.71 5.02 1.81
N ALA A 57 7.04 5.32 0.70
CA ALA A 57 6.45 6.63 0.40
C ALA A 57 5.00 6.45 -0.04
N GLY A 58 4.10 7.37 0.34
CA GLY A 58 2.70 7.23 0.00
C GLY A 58 1.81 8.38 0.41
N LYS A 59 0.52 8.27 0.08
CA LYS A 59 -0.49 9.27 0.37
C LYS A 59 -1.75 8.63 0.92
N THR A 60 -2.24 9.21 2.01
CA THR A 60 -3.56 8.90 2.59
C THR A 60 -4.68 9.68 1.90
N GLY A 61 -5.86 9.09 1.85
CA GLY A 61 -7.09 9.71 1.36
C GLY A 61 -8.31 9.20 2.12
N THR A 62 -9.16 10.12 2.57
CA THR A 62 -10.42 9.78 3.24
C THR A 62 -11.56 10.28 2.37
N ALA A 63 -12.50 9.41 2.03
CA ALA A 63 -13.71 9.79 1.30
C ALA A 63 -14.93 9.58 2.19
N GLN A 64 -15.60 10.68 2.53
CA GLN A 64 -16.82 10.67 3.31
C GLN A 64 -18.03 10.70 2.38
N GLU A 65 -18.91 9.72 2.51
CA GLU A 65 -20.13 9.65 1.69
C GLU A 65 -21.37 10.11 2.49
N ARG A 66 -21.45 9.78 3.77
CA ARG A 66 -22.50 10.24 4.71
C ARG A 66 -21.92 10.40 6.12
N GLU A 67 -22.55 11.21 6.97
CA GLU A 67 -22.13 11.45 8.36
C GLU A 67 -22.46 10.30 9.32
N ASP A 68 -23.46 9.47 8.99
CA ASP A 68 -23.96 8.38 9.85
C ASP A 68 -23.26 7.03 9.65
N ARG A 69 -22.12 7.02 8.94
CA ARG A 69 -21.30 5.82 8.72
C ARG A 69 -19.82 6.18 8.63
N GLY A 70 -18.95 5.18 8.82
CA GLY A 70 -17.51 5.35 8.67
C GLY A 70 -17.12 5.81 7.27
N ASN A 71 -16.09 6.65 7.18
CA ASN A 71 -15.51 7.08 5.91
C ASN A 71 -14.83 5.91 5.18
N HIS A 72 -14.68 6.01 3.86
CA HIS A 72 -13.80 5.11 3.13
C HIS A 72 -12.34 5.50 3.39
N ALA A 73 -11.50 4.51 3.68
CA ALA A 73 -10.09 4.69 3.93
C ALA A 73 -9.26 4.28 2.70
N VAL A 74 -8.46 5.20 2.18
CA VAL A 74 -7.63 4.99 1.00
C VAL A 74 -6.16 5.27 1.33
N PHE A 75 -5.27 4.43 0.82
CA PHE A 75 -3.84 4.66 0.85
C PHE A 75 -3.19 4.14 -0.43
N VAL A 76 -2.37 4.98 -1.06
CA VAL A 76 -1.57 4.63 -2.24
C VAL A 76 -0.12 4.84 -1.89
N SER A 77 0.72 3.84 -2.12
CA SER A 77 2.13 3.89 -1.73
C SER A 77 3.02 3.07 -2.65
N TYR A 78 4.32 3.32 -2.59
CA TYR A 78 5.35 2.48 -3.19
C TYR A 78 6.54 2.31 -2.27
N ALA A 79 7.31 1.25 -2.53
CA ALA A 79 8.56 0.96 -1.83
C ALA A 79 9.50 0.08 -2.69
N PRO A 80 10.82 0.08 -2.40
CA PRO A 80 11.56 1.10 -1.64
C PRO A 80 11.41 2.51 -2.22
N TYR A 81 11.68 3.55 -1.43
CA TYR A 81 11.49 4.95 -1.84
C TYR A 81 12.52 5.34 -2.90
N GLU A 82 13.75 4.86 -2.72
CA GLU A 82 14.92 5.20 -3.53
C GLU A 82 14.98 4.42 -4.85
N ASP A 83 14.44 3.19 -4.86
CA ASP A 83 14.35 2.31 -6.02
C ASP A 83 13.01 1.54 -5.97
N PRO A 84 11.89 2.12 -6.44
CA PRO A 84 10.57 1.52 -6.30
C PRO A 84 10.41 0.18 -7.04
N GLN A 85 10.05 -0.87 -6.29
CA GLN A 85 9.86 -2.22 -6.83
C GLN A 85 8.39 -2.67 -6.78
N ILE A 86 7.62 -2.15 -5.82
CA ILE A 86 6.20 -2.47 -5.68
C ILE A 86 5.38 -1.24 -5.29
N SER A 87 4.23 -1.09 -5.93
CA SER A 87 3.18 -0.15 -5.57
C SER A 87 2.01 -0.90 -4.94
N VAL A 88 1.47 -0.37 -3.84
CA VAL A 88 0.32 -0.93 -3.12
C VAL A 88 -0.77 0.12 -3.06
N THR A 89 -1.99 -0.27 -3.41
CA THR A 89 -3.19 0.56 -3.25
C THR A 89 -4.17 -0.19 -2.38
N VAL A 90 -4.58 0.45 -1.29
CA VAL A 90 -5.58 -0.09 -0.36
C VAL A 90 -6.79 0.83 -0.36
N ASN A 91 -7.96 0.25 -0.54
CA ASN A 91 -9.25 0.89 -0.36
C ASN A 91 -10.09 0.02 0.59
N ILE A 92 -10.44 0.56 1.75
CA ILE A 92 -11.31 -0.09 2.73
C ILE A 92 -12.62 0.71 2.78
N PRO A 93 -13.70 0.19 2.18
CA PRO A 93 -14.99 0.85 2.28
C PRO A 93 -15.43 0.93 3.74
N TYR A 94 -15.88 2.10 4.18
CA TYR A 94 -16.26 2.35 5.58
C TYR A 94 -15.14 2.01 6.58
N GLY A 95 -13.88 2.12 6.14
CA GLY A 95 -12.68 1.86 6.94
C GLY A 95 -12.32 2.93 7.99
N TYR A 96 -13.18 3.95 8.16
CA TYR A 96 -13.02 5.07 9.07
C TYR A 96 -11.77 5.92 8.78
N SER A 97 -10.63 5.56 9.36
CA SER A 97 -9.39 6.30 9.21
C SER A 97 -8.53 5.74 8.07
N SER A 98 -7.97 6.63 7.25
CA SER A 98 -6.91 6.28 6.29
C SER A 98 -5.72 5.56 6.93
N GLY A 99 -5.51 5.71 8.26
CA GLY A 99 -4.51 4.96 9.00
C GLY A 99 -4.72 3.44 8.95
N ASN A 100 -5.97 2.98 8.86
CA ASN A 100 -6.29 1.56 8.72
C ASN A 100 -5.84 1.02 7.36
N ALA A 101 -6.06 1.79 6.29
CA ALA A 101 -5.57 1.45 4.95
C ALA A 101 -4.03 1.45 4.88
N ALA A 102 -3.39 2.43 5.53
CA ALA A 102 -1.94 2.49 5.65
C ALA A 102 -1.35 1.31 6.44
N SER A 103 -2.02 0.87 7.52
CA SER A 103 -1.60 -0.27 8.34
C SER A 103 -1.65 -1.58 7.53
N LEU A 104 -2.72 -1.77 6.74
CA LEU A 104 -2.81 -2.91 5.84
C LEU A 104 -1.70 -2.89 4.78
N ALA A 105 -1.42 -1.73 4.17
CA ALA A 105 -0.31 -1.61 3.24
C ALA A 105 1.05 -1.92 3.89
N ASN A 106 1.25 -1.51 5.15
CA ASN A 106 2.47 -1.83 5.91
C ASN A 106 2.66 -3.35 6.08
N MET A 107 1.59 -4.08 6.41
CA MET A 107 1.62 -5.55 6.47
C MET A 107 1.91 -6.20 5.11
N VAL A 108 1.38 -5.64 4.01
CA VAL A 108 1.69 -6.09 2.65
C VAL A 108 3.19 -5.92 2.36
N TYR A 109 3.78 -4.79 2.74
CA TYR A 109 5.23 -4.61 2.59
C TYR A 109 6.04 -5.58 3.44
N ASP A 110 5.64 -5.83 4.69
CA ASP A 110 6.30 -6.85 5.51
C ASP A 110 6.27 -8.23 4.84
N TYR A 111 5.15 -8.59 4.21
CA TYR A 111 5.06 -9.84 3.44
C TYR A 111 5.95 -9.83 2.19
N CYS A 112 5.83 -8.79 1.35
CA CYS A 112 6.57 -8.69 0.08
C CYS A 112 8.09 -8.64 0.26
N PHE A 113 8.56 -8.07 1.37
CA PHE A 113 9.99 -8.00 1.71
C PHE A 113 10.43 -9.07 2.72
N GLY A 114 9.62 -10.13 2.93
CA GLY A 114 10.02 -11.36 3.63
C GLY A 114 10.07 -11.29 5.16
N LYS A 115 9.50 -10.25 5.78
CA LYS A 115 9.37 -10.13 7.24
C LYS A 115 8.16 -10.86 7.81
N LEU A 116 7.16 -11.11 6.98
CA LEU A 116 5.95 -11.85 7.31
C LEU A 116 5.79 -13.00 6.32
N SER A 117 5.45 -14.20 6.80
CA SER A 117 5.19 -15.36 5.94
C SER A 117 3.70 -15.63 5.81
N MET A 118 3.32 -16.34 4.74
CA MET A 118 1.93 -16.75 4.53
C MET A 118 1.42 -17.65 5.66
N ASP A 119 2.26 -18.56 6.15
CA ASP A 119 1.91 -19.42 7.28
C ASP A 119 1.59 -18.61 8.54
N THR A 120 2.39 -17.58 8.84
CA THR A 120 2.13 -16.68 9.95
C THR A 120 0.82 -15.91 9.77
N ILE A 121 0.50 -15.46 8.55
CA ILE A 121 -0.77 -14.76 8.27
C ILE A 121 -1.95 -15.70 8.49
N LEU A 122 -1.90 -16.93 7.97
CA LEU A 122 -2.99 -17.89 8.03
C LEU A 122 -3.22 -18.43 9.45
N GLN A 123 -2.19 -18.45 10.29
CA GLN A 123 -2.30 -18.86 11.71
C GLN A 123 -2.86 -17.75 12.61
N ARG A 124 -2.89 -16.49 12.17
CA ARG A 124 -3.48 -15.38 12.94
C ARG A 124 -5.00 -15.46 12.81
N ASP A 125 -5.61 -16.13 13.77
CA ASP A 125 -7.05 -16.24 13.86
C ASP A 125 -7.68 -14.90 14.30
N ALA A 126 -8.73 -14.46 13.60
CA ALA A 126 -9.47 -13.22 13.90
C ALA A 126 -10.16 -13.28 15.27
N SER A 127 -10.34 -14.48 15.82
CA SER A 127 -10.88 -14.74 17.16
C SER A 127 -10.01 -14.21 18.30
N SER A 128 -8.72 -13.96 18.06
CA SER A 128 -7.77 -13.48 19.08
C SER A 128 -7.85 -11.97 19.36
N ILE A 129 -8.60 -11.20 18.56
CA ILE A 129 -8.80 -9.75 18.75
C ILE A 129 -10.09 -9.53 19.55
N LEU A 130 -10.01 -9.73 20.88
CA LEU A 130 -11.17 -9.66 21.78
C LEU A 130 -11.63 -8.24 22.17
N SER A 131 -10.89 -7.20 21.79
CA SER A 131 -11.40 -5.83 21.88
C SER A 131 -10.61 -4.89 20.97
N VAL A 132 -11.32 -4.30 20.01
CA VAL A 132 -10.86 -3.10 19.30
C VAL A 132 -11.61 -1.94 19.92
N ASN A 133 -10.92 -1.10 20.69
CA ASN A 133 -11.47 0.21 21.04
C ASN A 133 -11.36 1.10 19.80
N VAL A 134 -12.48 1.30 19.12
CA VAL A 134 -12.64 2.34 18.11
C VAL A 134 -12.95 3.62 18.89
N SER A 135 -11.94 4.46 19.12
CA SER A 135 -12.16 5.82 19.59
C SER A 135 -12.31 6.75 18.38
N ASP A 136 -13.38 7.54 18.38
CA ASP A 136 -13.60 8.66 17.44
C ASP A 136 -12.47 9.71 17.51
#